data_AF-A0A401Q1P7-F1
#
_entry.id   AF-A0A401Q1P7-F1
#
_cell.length_a   1.000
_cell.length_b   1.000
_cell.length_c   1.000
_cell.angle_alpha   90.00
_cell.angle_beta   90.00
_cell.angle_gamma   90.00
#
_symmetry.space_group_name_H-M   'P 1'
#
loop_
_entity.id
_entity.type
_entity.pdbx_description
1 polymer ?
#
loop_
_entity_poly.entity_id
_entity_poly.type
_entity_poly.pdbx_seq_one_letter_code
_entity_poly.pdbx_strand_id
1 'polypeptide(L)'
;MLDHVQFDHPKNVKKGGIFPNTQLSILHEKIDHLERLLAENNEIISNIRDSVINLSESVKDNRGDLETSNSSKGLFSEIFGSSFSVIPIDPEDCQFASKGYAKASNLQMLEIYNILPFDNPDGGVWKQGFDITYNEHEWDDEPLQVFVVPHSHNDPGWLKTFDEYYKDQTQHILNNMVVKLQEDVRRKFIWSEISYFSKWWSTIDSQKKDAVKRLAIAKK
;
A
#
# COMPACT_ATOMS: atom_id res chain seq x y z
N MET A 1 -21.70 21.82 27.88
CA MET A 1 -21.45 22.67 29.06
C MET A 1 -20.24 22.06 29.76
N LEU A 2 -19.15 22.83 29.85
CA LEU A 2 -17.83 22.39 30.27
C LEU A 2 -17.78 22.26 31.80
N ASP A 3 -17.32 21.12 32.30
CA ASP A 3 -16.92 20.93 33.69
C ASP A 3 -15.42 21.21 33.86
N HIS A 4 -15.13 21.98 34.91
CA HIS A 4 -13.81 22.33 35.44
C HIS A 4 -13.20 21.18 36.24
N VAL A 5 -11.95 20.79 35.98
CA VAL A 5 -10.96 20.31 36.99
C VAL A 5 -9.55 20.53 36.41
N GLN A 6 -8.84 21.61 36.78
CA GLN A 6 -7.76 21.68 37.80
C GLN A 6 -6.45 20.99 37.36
N PHE A 7 -5.51 21.79 36.83
CA PHE A 7 -4.12 21.37 36.56
C PHE A 7 -3.22 21.80 37.73
N ASP A 8 -2.70 20.80 38.45
CA ASP A 8 -1.65 20.97 39.45
C ASP A 8 -0.32 21.41 38.83
N HIS A 9 0.31 22.41 39.43
CA HIS A 9 1.70 22.81 39.18
C HIS A 9 2.69 21.94 39.98
N PRO A 10 3.74 21.38 39.36
CA PRO A 10 4.91 20.95 40.11
C PRO A 10 5.98 22.04 40.19
N LYS A 11 6.65 22.02 41.33
CA LYS A 11 7.50 23.05 41.91
C LYS A 11 8.86 23.18 41.23
N ASN A 12 9.32 24.42 41.21
CA ASN A 12 10.66 24.90 40.90
C ASN A 12 11.76 24.10 41.62
N VAL A 13 12.70 23.50 40.87
CA VAL A 13 14.01 23.06 41.38
C VAL A 13 15.09 23.78 40.59
N LYS A 14 15.77 24.72 41.26
CA LYS A 14 16.97 25.37 40.76
C LYS A 14 18.09 24.33 40.59
N LYS A 15 18.60 24.19 39.37
CA LYS A 15 19.99 23.76 39.13
C LYS A 15 20.59 24.71 38.09
N GLY A 16 21.54 25.51 38.54
CA GLY A 16 22.37 26.35 37.68
C GLY A 16 23.17 25.46 36.73
N GLY A 17 22.84 25.55 35.45
CA GLY A 17 23.73 25.20 34.35
C GLY A 17 23.94 26.48 33.57
N ILE A 18 25.20 26.89 33.42
CA ILE A 18 25.59 27.97 32.51
C ILE A 18 25.28 27.48 31.10
N PHE A 19 24.11 27.84 30.58
CA PHE A 19 23.78 27.67 29.17
C PHE A 19 24.51 28.78 28.41
N PRO A 20 25.36 28.45 27.42
CA PRO A 20 25.99 29.48 26.63
C PRO A 20 24.88 30.23 25.87
N ASN A 21 24.78 31.54 26.09
CA ASN A 21 23.78 32.44 25.46
C ASN A 21 23.67 32.25 23.93
N THR A 22 24.71 31.71 23.29
CA THR A 22 24.77 31.35 21.87
C THR A 22 23.86 30.19 21.46
N GLN A 23 23.58 29.20 22.32
CA GLN A 23 22.64 28.12 21.95
C GLN A 23 21.17 28.57 22.04
N LEU A 24 20.87 29.45 23.00
CA LEU A 24 19.55 30.07 23.14
C LEU A 24 19.26 31.03 21.99
N SER A 25 20.25 31.78 21.52
CA SER A 25 20.10 32.66 20.35
C SER A 25 19.84 31.86 19.07
N ILE A 26 20.53 30.73 18.87
CA ILE A 26 20.31 29.84 17.71
C ILE A 26 18.90 29.23 17.73
N LEU A 27 18.40 28.86 18.92
CA LEU A 27 17.04 28.33 19.05
C LEU A 27 15.98 29.42 18.79
N HIS A 28 16.21 30.64 19.27
CA HIS A 28 15.33 31.77 19.00
C HIS A 28 15.29 32.11 17.49
N GLU A 29 16.45 32.17 16.84
CA GLU A 29 16.56 32.40 15.40
C GLU A 29 15.84 31.31 14.57
N LYS A 30 15.92 30.04 15.01
CA LYS A 30 15.19 28.94 14.38
C LYS A 30 13.68 29.06 14.54
N ILE A 31 13.21 29.53 15.70
CA ILE A 31 11.79 29.76 15.95
C ILE A 31 11.29 30.91 15.06
N ASP A 32 12.00 32.04 15.01
CA ASP A 32 11.65 33.18 14.17
C ASP A 32 11.64 32.80 12.67
N HIS A 33 12.57 31.93 12.26
CA HIS A 33 12.60 31.41 10.90
C HIS A 33 11.40 30.51 10.59
N LEU A 34 11.04 29.62 11.51
CA LEU A 34 9.87 28.75 11.36
C LEU A 34 8.56 29.56 11.34
N GLU A 35 8.44 30.60 12.14
CA GLU A 35 7.28 31.50 12.14
C GLU A 35 7.13 32.24 10.80
N ARG A 36 8.24 32.70 10.20
CA ARG A 36 8.22 33.26 8.83
C ARG A 36 7.77 32.23 7.80
N LEU A 37 8.34 31.02 7.82
CA LEU A 37 7.97 29.96 6.87
C LEU A 37 6.51 29.54 7.01
N LEU A 38 5.97 29.58 8.23
CA LEU A 38 4.56 29.29 8.49
C LEU A 38 3.66 30.40 7.93
N ALA A 39 4.04 31.67 8.12
CA ALA A 39 3.31 32.80 7.58
C ALA A 39 3.27 32.77 6.04
N GLU A 40 4.42 32.48 5.41
CA GLU A 40 4.53 32.35 3.95
C GLU A 40 3.69 31.18 3.41
N ASN A 41 3.71 30.02 4.08
CA ASN A 41 2.84 28.90 3.71
C ASN A 41 1.35 29.25 3.80
N ASN A 42 0.95 29.95 4.87
CA ASN A 42 -0.45 30.37 5.03
C ASN A 42 -0.90 31.34 3.93
N GLU A 43 -0.01 32.23 3.48
CA GLU A 43 -0.27 33.13 2.36
C GLU A 43 -0.41 32.37 1.04
N ILE A 44 0.49 31.43 0.75
CA ILE A 44 0.41 30.57 -0.43
C ILE A 44 -0.91 29.79 -0.45
N ILE A 45 -1.30 29.21 0.69
CA ILE A 45 -2.57 28.46 0.81
C ILE A 45 -3.78 29.38 0.56
N SER A 46 -3.75 30.62 1.07
CA SER A 46 -4.82 31.59 0.81
C SER A 46 -4.94 31.91 -0.69
N ASN A 47 -3.81 32.18 -1.35
CA ASN A 47 -3.78 32.50 -2.78
C ASN A 47 -4.28 31.32 -3.64
N ILE A 48 -3.94 30.09 -3.27
CA ILE A 48 -4.47 28.88 -3.93
C ILE A 48 -5.98 28.78 -3.73
N ARG A 49 -6.47 28.99 -2.50
CA ARG A 49 -7.90 28.96 -2.20
C ARG A 49 -8.68 29.98 -3.03
N ASP A 50 -8.18 31.21 -3.13
CA ASP A 50 -8.83 32.27 -3.89
C ASP A 50 -8.82 31.97 -5.39
N SER A 51 -7.74 31.37 -5.90
CA SER A 51 -7.66 30.91 -7.30
C SER A 51 -8.68 29.80 -7.61
N VAL A 52 -8.89 28.87 -6.69
CA VAL A 52 -9.89 27.80 -6.83
C VAL A 52 -11.31 28.35 -6.77
N ILE A 53 -11.59 29.32 -5.89
CA ILE A 53 -12.90 29.96 -5.80
C ILE A 53 -13.23 30.68 -7.11
N ASN A 54 -12.30 31.48 -7.64
CA ASN A 54 -12.47 32.20 -8.90
C ASN A 54 -12.70 31.24 -10.09
N LEU A 55 -11.94 30.14 -10.16
CA LEU A 55 -12.18 29.09 -11.16
C LEU A 55 -13.58 28.46 -11.00
N SER A 56 -14.01 28.17 -9.77
CA SER A 56 -15.33 27.57 -9.52
C SER A 56 -16.50 28.51 -9.86
N GLU A 57 -16.31 29.81 -9.68
CA GLU A 57 -17.30 30.83 -10.02
C GLU A 57 -17.42 30.99 -11.54
N SER A 58 -16.28 30.98 -12.26
CA SER A 58 -16.25 30.98 -13.73
C SER A 58 -16.96 29.75 -14.36
N VAL A 59 -17.02 28.63 -13.65
CA VAL A 59 -17.73 27.41 -14.08
C VAL A 59 -19.24 27.52 -13.78
N LYS A 60 -19.64 28.32 -12.79
CA LYS A 60 -21.03 28.47 -12.36
C LYS A 60 -21.84 29.42 -13.25
N ASP A 61 -21.20 30.45 -13.81
CA ASP A 61 -21.86 31.43 -14.69
C ASP A 61 -22.30 30.87 -16.06
N ASN A 62 -21.84 29.66 -16.44
CA ASN A 62 -22.28 28.97 -17.65
C ASN A 62 -23.51 28.06 -17.46
N ARG A 63 -24.20 28.13 -16.31
CA ARG A 63 -25.44 27.37 -16.05
C ARG A 63 -26.60 28.28 -15.67
N GLY A 64 -27.08 29.05 -16.64
CA GLY A 64 -28.43 29.60 -16.65
C GLY A 64 -29.37 28.71 -17.47
N ASP A 65 -30.46 28.27 -16.84
CA ASP A 65 -31.71 27.71 -17.41
C ASP A 65 -31.70 26.31 -18.05
N LEU A 66 -32.17 25.30 -17.30
CA LEU A 66 -33.25 24.38 -17.70
C LEU A 66 -33.64 23.43 -16.55
N GLU A 67 -34.93 23.44 -16.17
CA GLU A 67 -35.53 22.47 -15.26
C GLU A 67 -35.84 21.11 -15.93
N THR A 68 -35.80 20.06 -15.10
CA THR A 68 -36.47 18.75 -15.23
C THR A 68 -36.19 17.87 -16.45
N SER A 69 -35.29 16.90 -16.30
CA SER A 69 -35.50 15.52 -16.79
C SER A 69 -34.44 14.57 -16.21
N ASN A 70 -34.90 13.47 -15.62
CA ASN A 70 -34.07 12.32 -15.30
C ASN A 70 -33.55 11.67 -16.59
N SER A 71 -32.27 11.87 -16.93
CA SER A 71 -31.43 10.91 -17.67
C SER A 71 -30.03 11.48 -17.87
N SER A 72 -29.01 10.85 -17.30
CA SER A 72 -27.61 11.07 -17.68
C SER A 72 -26.90 9.74 -17.89
N LYS A 73 -27.44 8.93 -18.82
CA LYS A 73 -26.56 8.23 -19.77
C LYS A 73 -26.11 9.30 -20.76
N GLY A 74 -24.84 9.67 -20.72
CA GLY A 74 -24.24 10.53 -21.77
C GLY A 74 -23.46 11.72 -21.24
N LEU A 75 -22.36 11.48 -20.54
CA LEU A 75 -21.25 12.44 -20.47
C LEU A 75 -19.91 11.72 -20.27
N PHE A 76 -19.73 10.58 -20.94
CA PHE A 76 -18.42 9.93 -21.08
C PHE A 76 -18.04 9.69 -22.55
N SER A 77 -18.91 10.04 -23.51
CA SER A 77 -18.66 9.80 -24.94
C SER A 77 -17.90 10.92 -25.64
N GLU A 78 -17.80 12.13 -25.07
CA GLU A 78 -17.17 13.27 -25.75
C GLU A 78 -15.71 13.54 -25.34
N ILE A 79 -15.23 12.96 -24.23
CA ILE A 79 -13.83 13.12 -23.79
C ILE A 79 -12.92 12.00 -24.37
N PHE A 80 -13.49 10.91 -24.87
CA PHE A 80 -12.77 9.85 -25.61
C PHE A 80 -13.06 9.90 -27.12
N GLY A 81 -13.14 11.10 -27.69
CA GLY A 81 -13.17 11.32 -29.15
C GLY A 81 -11.86 10.96 -29.88
N SER A 82 -10.96 10.20 -29.26
CA SER A 82 -9.94 9.46 -29.99
C SER A 82 -10.57 8.12 -30.35
N SER A 83 -11.06 8.02 -31.58
CA SER A 83 -11.25 6.75 -32.26
C SER A 83 -10.10 5.83 -31.86
N PHE A 84 -10.39 4.73 -31.15
CA PHE A 84 -9.42 3.65 -31.00
C PHE A 84 -8.88 3.39 -32.40
N SER A 85 -7.64 3.79 -32.63
CA SER A 85 -6.99 3.55 -33.90
C SER A 85 -6.72 2.06 -33.89
N VAL A 86 -7.68 1.30 -34.40
CA VAL A 86 -7.45 -0.10 -34.76
C VAL A 86 -6.40 -0.02 -35.84
N ILE A 87 -5.14 -0.25 -35.46
CA ILE A 87 -4.04 -0.33 -36.41
C ILE A 87 -4.38 -1.51 -37.32
N PRO A 88 -4.63 -1.28 -38.63
CA PRO A 88 -4.88 -2.38 -39.54
C PRO A 88 -3.62 -3.23 -39.60
N ILE A 89 -3.75 -4.52 -39.28
CA ILE A 89 -2.66 -5.50 -39.38
C ILE A 89 -2.40 -5.70 -40.88
N ASP A 90 -1.22 -5.33 -41.36
CA ASP A 90 -0.81 -5.58 -42.74
C ASP A 90 -0.64 -7.10 -42.95
N PRO A 91 -0.97 -7.67 -44.13
CA PRO A 91 -0.65 -9.05 -44.45
C PRO A 91 0.80 -9.49 -44.15
N GLU A 92 1.76 -8.56 -44.21
CA GLU A 92 3.18 -8.82 -43.88
C GLU A 92 3.53 -8.68 -42.39
N ASP A 93 2.61 -8.13 -41.57
CA ASP A 93 2.81 -8.05 -40.13
C ASP A 93 2.72 -9.44 -39.48
N CYS A 94 3.42 -9.60 -38.35
CA CYS A 94 3.28 -10.80 -37.54
C CYS A 94 1.81 -11.00 -37.14
N GLN A 95 1.17 -12.00 -37.75
CA GLN A 95 -0.23 -12.40 -37.56
C GLN A 95 -0.51 -13.03 -36.19
N PHE A 96 0.19 -12.60 -35.14
CA PHE A 96 0.00 -13.08 -33.78
C PHE A 96 -1.39 -12.75 -33.25
N ALA A 97 -1.89 -11.55 -33.56
CA ALA A 97 -3.22 -11.09 -33.12
C ALA A 97 -4.38 -11.55 -34.03
N SER A 98 -4.10 -11.95 -35.29
CA SER A 98 -5.12 -12.40 -36.25
C SER A 98 -5.32 -13.92 -36.28
N LYS A 99 -4.42 -14.69 -35.65
CA LYS A 99 -4.69 -16.09 -35.32
C LYS A 99 -5.85 -16.11 -34.33
N GLY A 100 -7.05 -16.46 -34.81
CA GLY A 100 -8.18 -16.78 -33.95
C GLY A 100 -7.70 -17.75 -32.88
N TYR A 101 -7.91 -17.40 -31.62
CA TYR A 101 -7.49 -18.20 -30.46
C TYR A 101 -8.02 -19.62 -30.66
N ALA A 102 -7.16 -20.51 -31.18
CA ALA A 102 -7.49 -21.91 -31.33
C ALA A 102 -7.61 -22.43 -29.90
N LYS A 103 -8.82 -22.87 -29.56
CA LYS A 103 -9.27 -23.38 -28.27
C LYS A 103 -8.28 -24.41 -27.70
N ALA A 104 -7.25 -23.93 -27.02
CA ALA A 104 -6.18 -24.75 -26.45
C ALA A 104 -6.22 -24.80 -24.92
N SER A 105 -7.04 -23.97 -24.27
CA SER A 105 -7.28 -24.07 -22.84
C SER A 105 -8.61 -24.79 -22.57
N ASN A 106 -8.55 -25.81 -21.71
CA ASN A 106 -9.74 -26.50 -21.21
C ASN A 106 -10.69 -25.56 -20.42
N LEU A 107 -10.21 -24.39 -20.01
CA LEU A 107 -10.94 -23.36 -19.28
C LEU A 107 -10.67 -21.99 -19.91
N GLN A 108 -11.74 -21.27 -20.24
CA GLN A 108 -11.70 -19.88 -20.69
C GLN A 108 -12.53 -19.03 -19.72
N MET A 109 -11.90 -18.09 -19.02
CA MET A 109 -12.56 -17.35 -17.93
C MET A 109 -13.77 -16.54 -18.39
N LEU A 110 -13.79 -16.08 -19.65
CA LEU A 110 -14.94 -15.40 -20.22
C LEU A 110 -16.14 -16.34 -20.42
N GLU A 111 -15.88 -17.58 -20.83
CA GLU A 111 -16.93 -18.62 -20.91
C GLU A 111 -17.43 -18.96 -19.50
N ILE A 112 -16.53 -19.08 -18.52
CA ILE A 112 -16.88 -19.30 -17.11
C ILE A 112 -17.75 -18.15 -16.57
N TYR A 113 -17.43 -16.91 -16.91
CA TYR A 113 -18.21 -15.75 -16.48
C TYR A 113 -19.66 -15.80 -16.97
N ASN A 114 -19.90 -16.34 -18.17
CA ASN A 114 -21.24 -16.43 -18.75
C ASN A 114 -22.09 -17.55 -18.11
N ILE A 115 -21.46 -18.54 -17.46
CA ILE A 115 -22.17 -19.68 -16.85
C ILE A 115 -22.33 -19.54 -15.33
N LEU A 116 -21.50 -18.74 -14.67
CA LEU A 116 -21.57 -18.57 -13.22
C LEU A 116 -22.80 -17.73 -12.82
N PRO A 117 -23.61 -18.18 -11.84
CA PRO A 117 -24.77 -17.42 -11.36
C PRO A 117 -24.39 -16.23 -10.46
N PHE A 118 -23.19 -16.23 -9.87
CA PHE A 118 -22.70 -15.22 -8.92
C PHE A 118 -23.63 -15.00 -7.71
N ASP A 119 -24.36 -16.03 -7.31
CA ASP A 119 -25.08 -16.04 -6.05
C ASP A 119 -24.10 -15.99 -4.87
N ASN A 120 -24.55 -15.44 -3.74
CA ASN A 120 -23.77 -15.34 -2.51
C ASN A 120 -24.48 -16.04 -1.33
N PRO A 121 -24.74 -17.36 -1.43
CA PRO A 121 -25.32 -18.13 -0.33
C PRO A 121 -24.33 -18.25 0.84
N ASP A 122 -24.84 -18.46 2.06
CA ASP A 122 -23.99 -18.75 3.22
C ASP A 122 -23.54 -20.22 3.21
N GLY A 123 -22.25 -20.45 2.97
CA GLY A 123 -21.63 -21.79 2.96
C GLY A 123 -21.35 -22.43 4.33
N GLY A 124 -21.76 -21.78 5.43
CA GLY A 124 -21.53 -22.27 6.79
C GLY A 124 -20.20 -21.78 7.37
N VAL A 125 -19.35 -22.69 7.86
CA VAL A 125 -18.03 -22.32 8.41
C VAL A 125 -17.12 -21.75 7.33
N TRP A 126 -17.18 -22.28 6.11
CA TRP A 126 -16.58 -21.69 4.92
C TRP A 126 -17.62 -20.85 4.20
N LYS A 127 -17.63 -19.55 4.49
CA LYS A 127 -18.72 -18.62 4.10
C LYS A 127 -19.03 -18.56 2.61
N GLN A 128 -18.02 -18.70 1.75
CA GLN A 128 -18.13 -18.59 0.29
C GLN A 128 -17.96 -19.93 -0.42
N GLY A 129 -18.08 -21.05 0.32
CA GLY A 129 -17.96 -22.39 -0.25
C GLY A 129 -19.06 -23.30 0.27
N PHE A 130 -18.69 -24.52 0.62
CA PHE A 130 -19.60 -25.57 1.02
C PHE A 130 -18.93 -26.50 2.05
N ASP A 131 -19.71 -27.40 2.65
CA ASP A 131 -19.20 -28.36 3.62
C ASP A 131 -18.28 -29.39 2.94
N ILE A 132 -17.01 -29.42 3.35
CA ILE A 132 -15.99 -30.29 2.75
C ILE A 132 -16.00 -31.62 3.51
N THR A 133 -16.20 -32.72 2.76
CA THR A 133 -16.06 -34.08 3.28
C THR A 133 -14.87 -34.77 2.60
N TYR A 134 -14.21 -35.66 3.31
CA TYR A 134 -13.06 -36.43 2.82
C TYR A 134 -13.14 -37.86 3.35
N ASN A 135 -12.52 -38.80 2.64
CA ASN A 135 -12.42 -40.19 3.08
C ASN A 135 -11.22 -40.33 4.01
N GLU A 136 -11.43 -40.89 5.20
CA GLU A 136 -10.36 -41.08 6.20
C GLU A 136 -9.21 -41.95 5.68
N HIS A 137 -9.50 -42.86 4.73
CA HIS A 137 -8.53 -43.80 4.15
C HIS A 137 -7.91 -43.30 2.83
N GLU A 138 -8.18 -42.06 2.41
CA GLU A 138 -7.70 -41.51 1.12
C GLU A 138 -6.17 -41.46 1.01
N TRP A 139 -5.47 -41.39 2.15
CA TRP A 139 -4.01 -41.20 2.23
C TRP A 139 -3.28 -42.38 2.88
N ASP A 140 -3.92 -43.56 2.94
CA ASP A 140 -3.34 -44.76 3.56
C ASP A 140 -2.13 -45.30 2.77
N ASP A 141 -2.20 -45.28 1.44
CA ASP A 141 -1.12 -45.75 0.55
C ASP A 141 -0.05 -44.67 0.30
N GLU A 142 -0.47 -43.41 0.18
CA GLU A 142 0.42 -42.27 -0.05
C GLU A 142 0.10 -41.14 0.96
N PRO A 143 1.00 -40.88 1.94
CA PRO A 143 0.75 -39.83 2.94
C PRO A 143 0.67 -38.43 2.34
N LEU A 144 -0.31 -37.64 2.79
CA LEU A 144 -0.44 -36.24 2.43
C LEU A 144 0.79 -35.42 2.87
N GLN A 145 1.45 -34.76 1.92
CA GLN A 145 2.58 -33.88 2.20
C GLN A 145 2.10 -32.46 2.53
N VAL A 146 2.33 -32.03 3.78
CA VAL A 146 1.96 -30.70 4.26
C VAL A 146 3.19 -29.81 4.39
N PHE A 147 3.20 -28.69 3.66
CA PHE A 147 4.23 -27.67 3.74
C PHE A 147 3.69 -26.42 4.42
N VAL A 148 4.15 -26.15 5.64
CA VAL A 148 3.87 -24.89 6.33
C VAL A 148 4.86 -23.84 5.82
N VAL A 149 4.35 -22.73 5.29
CA VAL A 149 5.16 -21.67 4.67
C VAL A 149 5.06 -20.36 5.47
N PRO A 150 6.00 -20.11 6.39
CA PRO A 150 6.06 -18.85 7.12
C PRO A 150 6.35 -17.66 6.19
N HIS A 151 5.57 -16.60 6.32
CA HIS A 151 5.69 -15.37 5.54
C HIS A 151 5.29 -14.16 6.39
N SER A 152 5.60 -12.96 5.89
CA SER A 152 5.09 -11.71 6.46
C SER A 152 4.80 -10.75 5.32
N HIS A 153 3.54 -10.38 5.12
CA HIS A 153 3.16 -9.37 4.14
C HIS A 153 3.49 -7.99 4.70
N ASN A 154 4.26 -7.20 3.95
CA ASN A 154 4.77 -5.90 4.38
C ASN A 154 4.43 -4.85 3.33
N ASP A 155 3.28 -4.20 3.48
CA ASP A 155 2.81 -3.17 2.56
C ASP A 155 3.80 -1.99 2.49
N PRO A 156 4.37 -1.65 1.32
CA PRO A 156 5.25 -0.50 1.13
C PRO A 156 4.53 0.86 1.17
N GLY A 157 3.65 1.06 2.16
CA GLY A 157 2.70 2.15 2.23
C GLY A 157 1.26 1.64 2.14
N TRP A 158 0.47 1.89 3.18
CA TRP A 158 -0.97 1.62 3.23
C TRP A 158 -1.61 2.51 4.29
N LEU A 159 -1.74 2.04 5.54
CA LEU A 159 -2.21 2.86 6.67
C LEU A 159 -1.10 3.75 7.24
N LYS A 160 0.15 3.30 7.16
CA LYS A 160 1.34 4.09 7.47
C LYS A 160 2.14 4.33 6.20
N THR A 161 3.01 5.33 6.25
CA THR A 161 3.99 5.54 5.19
C THR A 161 5.02 4.40 5.14
N PHE A 162 5.71 4.29 4.01
CA PHE A 162 6.78 3.33 3.82
C PHE A 162 7.81 3.38 4.97
N ASP A 163 8.27 4.58 5.34
CA ASP A 163 9.30 4.78 6.36
C ASP A 163 8.83 4.51 7.79
N GLU A 164 7.58 4.82 8.10
CA GLU A 164 6.98 4.51 9.40
C GLU A 164 6.85 3.00 9.60
N TYR A 165 6.35 2.27 8.59
CA TYR A 165 6.36 0.81 8.61
C TYR A 165 7.77 0.24 8.76
N TYR A 166 8.73 0.78 7.99
CA TYR A 166 10.11 0.35 8.07
C TYR A 166 10.66 0.48 9.49
N LYS A 167 10.48 1.65 10.10
CA LYS A 167 11.01 1.99 11.40
C LYS A 167 10.32 1.23 12.53
N ASP A 168 9.00 1.12 12.49
CA ASP A 168 8.23 0.57 13.59
C ASP A 168 8.15 -0.97 13.56
N GLN A 169 8.27 -1.58 12.38
CA GLN A 169 7.92 -2.99 12.19
C GLN A 169 8.92 -3.74 11.31
N THR A 170 9.05 -3.36 10.03
CA THR A 170 9.71 -4.21 9.02
C THR A 170 11.18 -4.47 9.33
N GLN A 171 11.93 -3.47 9.81
CA GLN A 171 13.33 -3.69 10.20
C GLN A 171 13.47 -4.72 11.33
N HIS A 172 12.52 -4.75 12.27
CA HIS A 172 12.52 -5.70 13.39
C HIS A 172 12.16 -7.10 12.93
N ILE A 173 11.21 -7.23 12.00
CA ILE A 173 10.86 -8.50 11.36
C ILE A 173 12.09 -9.09 10.67
N LEU A 174 12.78 -8.32 9.82
CA LEU A 174 13.98 -8.79 9.11
C LEU A 174 15.14 -9.11 10.06
N ASN A 175 15.36 -8.31 11.09
CA ASN A 175 16.37 -8.60 12.11
C ASN A 175 16.07 -9.93 12.84
N ASN A 176 14.83 -10.14 13.25
CA ASN A 176 14.41 -11.35 13.94
C ASN A 176 14.43 -12.57 13.03
N MET A 177 14.07 -12.41 11.75
CA MET A 177 14.17 -13.47 10.74
C MET A 177 15.58 -14.05 10.70
N VAL A 178 16.63 -13.21 10.64
CA VAL A 178 18.02 -13.70 10.61
C VAL A 178 18.34 -14.53 11.85
N VAL A 179 18.00 -14.03 13.05
CA VAL A 179 18.26 -14.73 14.31
C VAL A 179 17.50 -16.05 14.37
N LYS A 180 16.18 -16.01 14.12
CA LYS A 180 15.31 -17.17 14.24
C LYS A 180 15.58 -18.24 13.20
N LEU A 181 15.97 -17.86 11.99
CA LEU A 181 16.40 -18.83 11.00
C LEU A 181 17.73 -19.48 11.38
N GLN A 182 18.62 -18.86 12.15
CA GLN A 182 19.87 -19.51 12.58
C GLN A 182 19.67 -20.52 13.71
N GLU A 183 18.67 -20.33 14.57
CA GLU A 183 18.40 -21.19 15.73
C GLU A 183 17.94 -22.62 15.38
N ASP A 184 17.26 -22.82 14.25
CA ASP A 184 16.77 -24.15 13.83
C ASP A 184 16.94 -24.35 12.33
N VAL A 185 17.71 -25.37 11.93
CA VAL A 185 18.02 -25.74 10.53
C VAL A 185 16.80 -26.03 9.67
N ARG A 186 15.65 -26.39 10.28
CA ARG A 186 14.41 -26.74 9.59
C ARG A 186 13.56 -25.52 9.25
N ARG A 187 13.73 -24.40 9.94
CA ARG A 187 12.93 -23.19 9.72
C ARG A 187 13.16 -22.64 8.31
N LYS A 188 12.05 -22.22 7.70
CA LYS A 188 11.97 -21.56 6.39
C LYS A 188 11.21 -20.26 6.52
N PHE A 189 11.52 -19.29 5.68
CA PHE A 189 10.75 -18.06 5.58
C PHE A 189 10.80 -17.49 4.16
N ILE A 190 9.65 -17.02 3.65
CA ILE A 190 9.60 -16.33 2.37
C ILE A 190 9.43 -14.82 2.57
N TRP A 191 10.07 -14.04 1.70
CA TRP A 191 10.00 -12.59 1.69
C TRP A 191 9.77 -12.07 0.27
N SER A 192 8.84 -11.12 0.13
CA SER A 192 8.41 -10.63 -1.19
C SER A 192 8.90 -9.20 -1.46
N GLU A 193 8.80 -8.30 -0.48
CA GLU A 193 8.93 -6.86 -0.71
C GLU A 193 10.41 -6.41 -0.70
N ILE A 194 11.03 -6.46 -1.89
CA ILE A 194 12.45 -6.09 -2.08
C ILE A 194 12.72 -4.61 -1.78
N SER A 195 11.72 -3.73 -1.88
CA SER A 195 11.86 -2.31 -1.47
C SER A 195 12.33 -2.18 -0.02
N TYR A 196 11.66 -2.89 0.89
CA TYR A 196 12.05 -2.95 2.30
C TYR A 196 13.35 -3.71 2.52
N PHE A 197 13.51 -4.86 1.85
CA PHE A 197 14.72 -5.67 2.00
C PHE A 197 15.97 -4.88 1.57
N SER A 198 15.90 -4.14 0.46
CA SER A 198 16.99 -3.30 -0.05
C SER A 198 17.33 -2.16 0.90
N LYS A 199 16.30 -1.46 1.42
CA LYS A 199 16.49 -0.43 2.44
C LYS A 199 17.19 -1.00 3.67
N TRP A 200 16.69 -2.12 4.20
CA TRP A 200 17.30 -2.82 5.33
C TRP A 200 18.74 -3.26 5.05
N TRP A 201 18.97 -3.86 3.88
CA TRP A 201 20.27 -4.33 3.44
C TRP A 201 21.32 -3.22 3.42
N SER A 202 20.95 -2.00 3.02
CA SER A 202 21.89 -0.88 3.02
C SER A 202 22.31 -0.45 4.44
N THR A 203 21.51 -0.73 5.46
CA THR A 203 21.74 -0.29 6.85
C THR A 203 22.47 -1.31 7.74
N ILE A 204 22.50 -2.58 7.36
CA ILE A 204 23.10 -3.64 8.19
C ILE A 204 24.61 -3.82 7.92
N ASP A 205 25.32 -4.28 8.96
CA ASP A 205 26.75 -4.57 8.92
C ASP A 205 27.11 -5.79 8.03
N SER A 206 28.40 -5.98 7.78
CA SER A 206 28.93 -7.09 6.97
C SER A 206 28.61 -8.46 7.58
N GLN A 207 28.70 -8.60 8.91
CA GLN A 207 28.43 -9.86 9.59
C GLN A 207 26.99 -10.34 9.35
N LYS A 208 26.02 -9.43 9.47
CA LYS A 208 24.60 -9.74 9.23
C LYS A 208 24.32 -10.00 7.76
N LYS A 209 24.95 -9.25 6.84
CA LYS A 209 24.88 -9.54 5.40
C LYS A 209 25.36 -10.95 5.08
N ASP A 210 26.47 -11.38 5.66
CA ASP A 210 27.01 -12.71 5.42
C ASP A 210 26.20 -13.82 6.09
N ALA A 211 25.54 -13.53 7.23
CA ALA A 211 24.53 -14.42 7.80
C ALA A 211 23.35 -14.63 6.83
N VAL A 212 22.79 -13.55 6.30
CA VAL A 212 21.66 -13.59 5.35
C VAL A 212 22.02 -14.35 4.08
N LYS A 213 23.20 -14.08 3.48
CA LYS A 213 23.67 -14.82 2.28
C LYS A 213 23.76 -16.32 2.55
N ARG A 214 24.28 -16.72 3.72
CA ARG A 214 24.36 -18.14 4.11
C ARG A 214 22.96 -18.76 4.24
N LEU A 215 22.01 -18.05 4.84
CA LEU A 215 20.62 -18.50 4.93
C LEU A 215 19.99 -18.69 3.54
N ALA A 216 20.18 -17.72 2.64
CA ALA A 216 19.66 -17.79 1.28
C ALA A 216 20.26 -18.96 0.47
N ILE A 217 21.58 -19.19 0.56
CA ILE A 217 22.26 -20.32 -0.08
C ILE A 217 21.75 -21.66 0.49
N ALA A 218 21.54 -21.72 1.81
CA ALA A 218 20.94 -22.87 2.48
C ALA A 218 19.42 -23.03 2.21
N LYS A 219 18.84 -22.16 1.37
CA LYS A 219 17.41 -22.13 1.02
C LYS A 219 16.51 -22.05 2.26
N LYS A 220 16.89 -21.23 3.23
CA LYS A 220 16.16 -21.01 4.49
C LYS A 220 15.38 -19.72 4.45
#